data_AF-K1SJB8-F1
#
_entry.id   AF-K1SJB8-F1
#
_cell.length_a   1.000
_cell.length_b   1.000
_cell.length_c   1.000
_cell.angle_alpha   90.00
_cell.angle_beta   90.00
_cell.angle_gamma   90.00
#
_symmetry.space_group_name_H-M   'P 1'
#
loop_
_entity.id
_entity.type
_entity.pdbx_description
1 polymer ?
#
loop_
_entity_poly.entity_id
_entity_poly.type
_entity_poly.pdbx_seq_one_letter_code
_entity_poly.pdbx_strand_id
1 'polypeptide(L)'
;LVEFTASYLFGLFLGGDYINKMMQKQKYGKKMLEMQENKKDASVFLMRFITVFPLDFVSLFLGSSKYNFGKYILFSFLGLAPRVILFTILGDKIYDYIPMKLIMTICLFAIPVAVIAIIIKAAVDKKRKKNESNENTADKAEMK
;
A
#
# COMPACT_ATOMS: atom_id res chain seq x y z
N LEU A 1 -1.29 2.87 -12.27
CA LEU A 1 -2.44 3.23 -13.13
C LEU A 1 -3.53 2.17 -13.06
N VAL A 2 -3.23 0.92 -13.40
CA VAL A 2 -4.17 -0.22 -13.28
C VAL A 2 -4.75 -0.35 -11.87
N GLU A 3 -3.91 -0.27 -10.84
CA GLU A 3 -4.32 -0.28 -9.42
C GLU A 3 -5.26 0.88 -9.08
N PHE A 4 -4.94 2.11 -9.50
CA PHE A 4 -5.79 3.28 -9.27
C PHE A 4 -7.17 3.13 -9.91
N THR A 5 -7.22 2.59 -11.13
CA THR A 5 -8.48 2.37 -11.84
C THR A 5 -9.27 1.23 -11.21
N ALA A 6 -8.60 0.14 -10.81
CA ALA A 6 -9.24 -0.99 -10.14
C ALA A 6 -9.84 -0.60 -8.79
N SER A 7 -9.07 0.10 -7.93
CA SER A 7 -9.54 0.60 -6.64
C SER A 7 -10.68 1.62 -6.81
N TYR A 8 -10.62 2.49 -7.83
CA TYR A 8 -11.71 3.42 -8.16
C TYR A 8 -12.98 2.69 -8.64
N LEU A 9 -12.85 1.70 -9.53
CA LEU A 9 -13.98 0.90 -10.03
C LEU A 9 -14.61 0.10 -8.89
N PHE A 10 -13.81 -0.47 -8.01
CA PHE A 10 -14.30 -1.13 -6.80
C PHE A 10 -15.09 -0.17 -5.93
N GLY A 11 -14.61 1.06 -5.75
CA GLY A 11 -15.32 2.10 -5.00
C GLY A 11 -16.65 2.50 -5.64
N LEU A 12 -16.68 2.55 -6.98
CA LEU A 12 -17.90 2.78 -7.76
C LEU A 12 -18.90 1.63 -7.62
N PHE A 13 -18.40 0.38 -7.57
CA PHE A 13 -19.21 -0.84 -7.53
C PHE A 13 -19.78 -1.14 -6.14
N LEU A 14 -19.02 -0.88 -5.06
CA LEU A 14 -19.47 -1.09 -3.67
C LEU A 14 -20.53 -0.09 -3.20
N GLY A 15 -20.75 0.99 -3.94
CA GLY A 15 -21.74 2.02 -3.62
C GLY A 15 -21.26 3.01 -2.55
N GLY A 16 -21.63 4.29 -2.75
CA GLY A 16 -21.24 5.41 -1.90
C GLY A 16 -21.55 5.23 -0.41
N ASP A 17 -22.67 4.58 -0.10
CA ASP A 17 -23.16 4.44 1.28
C ASP A 17 -22.34 3.48 2.13
N TYR A 18 -21.89 2.36 1.56
CA TYR A 18 -21.07 1.38 2.28
C TYR A 18 -19.69 1.96 2.61
N ILE A 19 -19.06 2.60 1.63
CA ILE A 19 -17.76 3.23 1.79
C ILE A 19 -17.85 4.45 2.71
N ASN A 20 -18.88 5.30 2.62
CA ASN A 20 -19.09 6.40 3.55
C ASN A 20 -19.22 5.92 5.01
N LYS A 21 -19.96 4.84 5.24
CA LYS A 21 -20.16 4.29 6.59
C LYS A 21 -18.86 3.70 7.17
N MET A 22 -18.04 3.09 6.32
CA MET A 22 -16.71 2.62 6.68
C MET A 22 -15.74 3.78 6.94
N MET A 23 -15.81 4.84 6.14
CA MET A 23 -15.00 6.05 6.28
C MET A 23 -15.36 6.85 7.55
N GLN A 24 -16.64 6.90 7.94
CA GLN A 24 -17.06 7.55 9.18
C GLN A 24 -16.58 6.83 10.45
N LYS A 25 -16.35 5.51 10.39
CA LYS A 25 -15.77 4.74 11.51
C LYS A 25 -14.28 5.01 11.72
N GLN A 26 -13.57 5.44 10.68
CA GLN A 26 -12.14 5.72 10.74
C GLN A 26 -11.88 7.22 10.99
N LYS A 27 -11.02 7.56 11.96
CA LYS A 27 -10.57 8.96 12.19
C LYS A 27 -10.04 9.60 10.89
N TYR A 28 -9.39 8.78 10.09
CA TYR A 28 -8.84 9.12 8.79
C TYR A 28 -9.92 9.45 7.74
N GLY A 29 -10.99 8.65 7.68
CA GLY A 29 -12.06 8.85 6.71
C GLY A 29 -12.93 10.08 7.01
N LYS A 30 -13.16 10.40 8.29
CA LYS A 30 -13.78 11.68 8.69
C LYS A 30 -12.97 12.90 8.22
N LYS A 31 -11.65 12.86 8.39
CA LYS A 31 -10.76 13.95 7.96
C LYS A 31 -10.76 14.12 6.44
N MET A 32 -10.92 13.02 5.68
CA MET A 32 -11.11 13.08 4.23
C MET A 32 -12.44 13.71 3.84
N LEU A 33 -13.54 13.36 4.52
CA LEU A 33 -14.87 13.94 4.30
C LEU A 33 -14.88 15.45 4.52
N GLU A 34 -14.36 15.93 5.65
CA GLU A 34 -14.25 17.37 5.96
C GLU A 34 -13.40 18.15 4.93
N MET A 35 -12.30 17.53 4.46
CA MET A 35 -11.47 18.12 3.42
C MET A 35 -12.17 18.14 2.05
N GLN A 36 -12.92 17.10 1.71
CA GLN A 36 -13.70 17.06 0.47
C GLN A 36 -14.83 18.10 0.47
N GLU A 37 -15.45 18.33 1.62
CA GLU A 37 -16.56 19.28 1.78
C GLU A 37 -16.10 20.73 1.57
N ASN A 38 -14.88 21.07 2.03
CA ASN A 38 -14.32 22.41 1.86
C ASN A 38 -13.78 22.68 0.43
N LYS A 39 -13.00 21.76 -0.16
CA LYS A 39 -12.43 21.91 -1.52
C LYS A 39 -12.17 20.57 -2.21
N LYS A 40 -13.19 20.03 -2.90
CA LYS A 40 -13.14 18.73 -3.61
C LYS A 40 -11.90 18.50 -4.48
N ASP A 41 -11.41 19.52 -5.19
CA ASP A 41 -10.33 19.37 -6.19
C ASP A 41 -8.93 19.50 -5.56
N ALA A 42 -8.73 20.47 -4.66
CA ALA A 42 -7.44 20.70 -3.99
C ALA A 42 -7.13 19.61 -2.93
N SER A 43 -8.15 19.03 -2.33
CA SER A 43 -8.00 17.99 -1.31
C SER A 43 -7.43 16.69 -1.88
N VAL A 44 -7.76 16.34 -3.13
CA VAL A 44 -7.17 15.16 -3.81
C VAL A 44 -5.68 15.35 -4.02
N PHE A 45 -5.25 16.56 -4.39
CA PHE A 45 -3.85 16.90 -4.55
C PHE A 45 -3.09 16.84 -3.22
N LEU A 46 -3.61 17.48 -2.16
CA LEU A 46 -2.98 17.51 -0.84
C LEU A 46 -2.87 16.12 -0.19
N MET A 47 -3.93 15.31 -0.29
CA MET A 47 -3.92 13.94 0.24
C MET A 47 -2.85 13.07 -0.44
N ARG A 48 -2.62 13.30 -1.73
CA ARG A 48 -1.60 12.59 -2.50
C ARG A 48 -0.19 13.14 -2.29
N PHE A 49 -0.06 14.43 -2.02
CA PHE A 49 1.23 15.06 -1.73
C PHE A 49 1.80 14.62 -0.39
N ILE A 50 0.99 14.60 0.68
CA ILE A 50 1.47 14.27 2.04
C ILE A 50 1.48 12.75 2.30
N THR A 51 0.80 11.93 1.47
CA THR A 51 0.71 10.46 1.61
C THR A 51 0.31 9.96 3.01
N VAL A 52 -0.40 10.78 3.78
CA VAL A 52 -0.92 10.42 5.12
C VAL A 52 -1.94 9.27 5.04
N PHE A 53 -2.54 9.08 3.88
CA PHE A 53 -3.57 8.09 3.64
C PHE A 53 -3.11 7.03 2.63
N PRO A 54 -3.50 5.76 2.82
CA PRO A 54 -3.28 4.74 1.81
C PRO A 54 -3.96 5.16 0.50
N LEU A 55 -3.22 5.04 -0.60
CA LEU A 55 -3.68 5.48 -1.92
C LEU A 55 -4.97 4.78 -2.36
N ASP A 56 -5.14 3.50 -2.00
CA ASP A 56 -6.34 2.73 -2.32
C ASP A 56 -7.58 3.25 -1.63
N PHE A 57 -7.47 3.69 -0.38
CA PHE A 57 -8.59 4.26 0.37
C PHE A 57 -9.09 5.55 -0.25
N VAL A 58 -8.18 6.42 -0.68
CA VAL A 58 -8.52 7.68 -1.36
C VAL A 58 -9.20 7.40 -2.70
N SER A 59 -8.67 6.43 -3.45
CA SER A 59 -9.19 6.04 -4.78
C SER A 59 -10.57 5.39 -4.68
N LEU A 60 -10.76 4.50 -3.70
CA LEU A 60 -12.01 3.83 -3.37
C LEU A 60 -13.09 4.83 -2.95
N PHE A 61 -12.73 5.77 -2.09
CA PHE A 61 -13.64 6.82 -1.62
C PHE A 61 -14.11 7.75 -2.74
N LEU A 62 -13.17 8.23 -3.57
CA LEU A 62 -13.48 9.09 -4.71
C LEU A 62 -14.32 8.37 -5.78
N GLY A 63 -14.11 7.06 -5.96
CA GLY A 63 -14.95 6.19 -6.78
C GLY A 63 -16.38 6.11 -6.26
N SER A 64 -16.55 5.90 -4.96
CA SER A 64 -17.88 5.80 -4.35
C SER A 64 -18.65 7.13 -4.34
N SER A 65 -17.94 8.27 -4.23
CA SER A 65 -18.49 9.62 -4.36
C SER A 65 -18.78 10.04 -5.81
N LYS A 66 -18.64 9.14 -6.79
CA LYS A 66 -18.81 9.41 -8.24
C LYS A 66 -18.03 10.65 -8.70
N TYR A 67 -16.84 10.87 -8.14
CA TYR A 67 -16.03 12.02 -8.51
C TYR A 67 -15.48 11.84 -9.93
N ASN A 68 -15.41 12.93 -10.70
CA ASN A 68 -15.12 12.88 -12.13
C ASN A 68 -13.73 12.25 -12.39
N PHE A 69 -13.70 11.09 -13.05
CA PHE A 69 -12.51 10.25 -13.19
C PHE A 69 -11.35 10.98 -13.90
N GLY A 70 -11.66 11.83 -14.89
CA GLY A 70 -10.64 12.62 -15.58
C GLY A 70 -9.92 13.61 -14.66
N LYS A 71 -10.68 14.35 -13.83
CA LYS A 71 -10.10 15.25 -12.83
C LYS A 71 -9.33 14.49 -11.77
N TYR A 72 -9.86 13.34 -11.34
CA TYR A 72 -9.18 12.45 -10.41
C TYR A 72 -7.80 12.07 -10.93
N ILE A 73 -7.68 11.51 -12.15
CA ILE A 73 -6.39 11.12 -12.74
C ILE A 73 -5.44 12.32 -12.87
N LEU A 74 -5.95 13.50 -13.27
CA LEU A 74 -5.11 14.69 -13.44
C LEU A 74 -4.49 15.17 -12.12
N PHE A 75 -5.31 15.39 -11.09
CA PHE A 75 -4.82 15.77 -9.75
C PHE A 75 -3.99 14.67 -9.11
N SER A 76 -4.27 13.43 -9.47
CA SER A 76 -3.51 12.25 -9.05
C SER A 76 -2.08 12.26 -9.56
N PHE A 77 -1.93 12.53 -10.86
CA PHE A 77 -0.63 12.70 -11.50
C PHE A 77 0.09 13.92 -10.95
N LEU A 78 -0.60 15.06 -10.81
CA LEU A 78 -0.01 16.27 -10.27
C LEU A 78 0.47 16.10 -8.82
N GLY A 79 -0.27 15.39 -7.97
CA GLY A 79 0.14 15.14 -6.58
C GLY A 79 1.32 14.17 -6.46
N LEU A 80 1.46 13.24 -7.41
CA LEU A 80 2.58 12.30 -7.47
C LEU A 80 3.83 12.89 -8.15
N ALA A 81 3.66 13.78 -9.12
CA ALA A 81 4.74 14.38 -9.89
C ALA A 81 5.86 14.99 -9.04
N PRO A 82 5.60 15.87 -8.05
CA PRO A 82 6.67 16.46 -7.25
C PRO A 82 7.43 15.42 -6.45
N ARG A 83 6.75 14.36 -5.98
CA ARG A 83 7.42 13.24 -5.30
C ARG A 83 8.37 12.51 -6.25
N VAL A 84 7.89 12.15 -7.45
CA VAL A 84 8.73 11.45 -8.45
C VAL A 84 9.92 12.32 -8.82
N ILE A 85 9.71 13.61 -9.10
CA ILE A 85 10.78 14.57 -9.43
C ILE A 85 11.79 14.68 -8.30
N LEU A 86 11.33 14.84 -7.04
CA LEU A 86 12.20 14.89 -5.87
C LEU A 86 13.04 13.62 -5.72
N PHE A 87 12.43 12.44 -5.88
CA PHE A 87 13.14 11.17 -5.82
C PHE A 87 14.13 10.99 -6.98
N THR A 88 13.79 11.46 -8.18
CA THR A 88 14.69 11.41 -9.34
C THR A 88 15.91 12.30 -9.10
N ILE A 89 15.73 13.55 -8.68
CA ILE A 89 16.84 14.48 -8.41
C ILE A 89 17.69 13.97 -7.24
N LEU A 90 17.05 13.48 -6.18
CA LEU A 90 17.75 12.93 -5.02
C LEU A 90 18.56 11.68 -5.40
N GLY A 91 17.97 10.80 -6.21
CA GLY A 91 18.65 9.62 -6.75
C GLY A 91 19.86 10.02 -7.59
N ASP A 92 19.70 10.96 -8.52
CA ASP A 92 20.76 11.46 -9.40
C ASP A 92 21.96 11.97 -8.59
N LYS A 93 21.70 12.79 -7.56
CA LYS A 93 22.75 13.26 -6.64
C LYS A 93 23.38 12.14 -5.81
N ILE A 94 22.63 11.10 -5.47
CA ILE A 94 23.18 9.94 -4.74
C ILE A 94 24.05 9.08 -5.65
N TYR A 95 23.74 8.98 -6.95
CA TYR A 95 24.52 8.19 -7.90
C TYR A 95 25.91 8.76 -8.19
N ASP A 96 26.11 10.07 -8.02
CA ASP A 96 27.44 10.68 -8.05
C ASP A 96 28.34 10.19 -6.91
N TYR A 97 27.76 9.85 -5.74
CA TYR A 97 28.51 9.37 -4.58
C TYR A 97 28.56 7.84 -4.47
N ILE A 98 27.52 7.14 -4.92
CA ILE A 98 27.42 5.68 -4.88
C ILE A 98 27.33 5.18 -6.33
N PRO A 99 28.41 4.57 -6.87
CA PRO A 99 28.41 4.16 -8.26
C PRO A 99 27.30 3.15 -8.51
N MET A 100 26.54 3.36 -9.59
CA MET A 100 25.37 2.55 -9.94
C MET A 100 25.66 1.04 -9.98
N LYS A 101 26.90 0.65 -10.30
CA LYS A 101 27.38 -0.74 -10.23
C LYS A 101 27.26 -1.35 -8.83
N LEU A 102 27.57 -0.61 -7.76
CA LEU A 102 27.47 -1.10 -6.38
C LEU A 102 26.00 -1.35 -6.01
N ILE A 103 25.11 -0.40 -6.30
CA ILE A 103 23.67 -0.55 -6.03
C ILE A 103 23.10 -1.75 -6.80
N MET A 104 23.46 -1.90 -8.08
CA MET A 104 23.00 -3.03 -8.87
C MET A 104 23.52 -4.38 -8.37
N THR A 105 24.79 -4.43 -7.96
CA THR A 105 25.38 -5.66 -7.41
C THR A 105 24.69 -6.04 -6.08
N ILE A 106 24.47 -5.07 -5.19
CA ILE A 106 23.76 -5.30 -3.94
C ILE A 106 22.34 -5.78 -4.21
N CYS A 107 21.59 -5.14 -5.12
CA CYS A 107 20.24 -5.59 -5.47
C CYS A 107 20.24 -7.01 -6.04
N LEU A 108 21.16 -7.31 -6.95
CA LEU A 108 21.26 -8.63 -7.60
C LEU A 108 21.54 -9.75 -6.59
N PHE A 109 22.34 -9.50 -5.55
CA PHE A 109 22.63 -10.48 -4.50
C PHE A 109 21.62 -10.47 -3.35
N ALA A 110 21.07 -9.32 -2.98
CA ALA A 110 20.16 -9.19 -1.85
C ALA A 110 18.80 -9.84 -2.12
N ILE A 111 18.27 -9.75 -3.34
CA ILE A 111 16.98 -10.37 -3.71
C ILE A 111 17.03 -11.91 -3.53
N PRO A 112 17.98 -12.65 -4.14
CA PRO A 112 18.03 -14.11 -3.96
C PRO A 112 18.32 -14.51 -2.51
N VAL A 113 19.19 -13.78 -1.79
CA VAL A 113 19.45 -14.04 -0.36
C VAL A 113 18.18 -13.86 0.48
N ALA A 114 17.41 -12.80 0.25
CA ALA A 114 16.15 -12.55 0.93
C ALA A 114 15.12 -13.66 0.63
N VAL A 115 15.00 -14.09 -0.63
CA VAL A 115 14.12 -15.19 -1.03
C VAL A 115 14.52 -16.51 -0.34
N ILE A 116 15.82 -16.84 -0.32
CA ILE A 116 16.32 -18.04 0.36
C ILE A 116 16.03 -17.96 1.87
N ALA A 117 16.26 -16.81 2.50
CA ALA A 117 15.99 -16.61 3.92
C ALA A 117 14.49 -16.79 4.26
N ILE A 118 13.59 -16.30 3.40
CA ILE A 118 12.14 -16.49 3.55
C ILE A 118 11.77 -17.97 3.40
N ILE A 119 12.34 -18.68 2.42
CA ILE A 119 12.08 -20.12 2.23
C ILE A 119 12.56 -20.93 3.43
N ILE A 120 13.76 -20.65 3.95
CA ILE A 120 14.31 -21.33 5.13
C ILE A 120 13.41 -21.07 6.34
N LYS A 121 13.02 -19.81 6.61
CA LYS A 121 12.10 -19.48 7.69
C LYS A 121 10.77 -20.23 7.54
N ALA A 122 10.17 -20.23 6.35
CA ALA A 122 8.92 -20.93 6.10
C ALA A 122 9.05 -22.45 6.31
N ALA A 123 10.19 -23.05 5.95
CA ALA A 123 10.46 -24.47 6.15
C ALA A 123 10.68 -24.81 7.64
N VAL A 124 11.38 -23.96 8.39
CA VAL A 124 11.59 -24.11 9.84
C VAL A 124 10.28 -23.95 10.60
N ASP A 125 9.47 -22.94 10.28
CA ASP A 125 8.16 -22.73 10.89
C ASP A 125 7.21 -23.90 10.61
N LYS A 126 7.27 -24.49 9.41
CA LYS A 126 6.49 -25.68 9.05
C LYS A 126 6.94 -26.92 9.84
N LYS A 127 8.25 -27.10 10.07
CA LYS A 127 8.76 -28.20 10.92
C LYS A 127 8.40 -28.00 12.39
N ARG A 128 8.50 -26.78 12.90
CA ARG A 128 8.17 -26.45 14.29
C ARG A 128 6.69 -26.73 14.59
N LYS A 129 5.78 -26.29 13.71
CA LYS A 129 4.34 -26.59 13.84
C LYS A 129 4.01 -28.09 13.76
N LYS A 130 4.77 -28.87 12.97
CA LYS A 130 4.59 -30.32 12.88
C LYS A 130 5.07 -31.05 14.15
N ASN A 131 6.18 -30.60 14.74
CA ASN A 131 6.69 -31.15 15.99
C ASN A 131 5.77 -30.81 17.18
N GLU A 132 5.31 -29.57 17.30
CA GLU A 132 4.35 -29.15 18.34
C GLU A 132 3.01 -29.92 18.22
N SER A 133 2.55 -30.22 17.00
CA SER A 133 1.35 -31.04 16.78
C SER A 133 1.54 -32.52 17.13
N ASN A 134 2.74 -33.08 16.93
CA ASN A 134 3.04 -34.47 17.25
C ASN A 134 3.22 -34.67 18.76
N GLU A 135 3.84 -33.70 19.45
CA GLU A 135 4.05 -33.72 20.90
C GLU A 135 2.70 -33.63 21.66
N ASN A 136 1.81 -32.72 21.25
CA ASN A 136 0.45 -32.62 21.81
C ASN A 136 -0.43 -33.86 21.55
N THR A 137 -0.15 -34.64 20.50
CA THR A 137 -0.89 -35.88 20.21
C THR A 137 -0.36 -37.06 21.02
N ALA A 138 0.95 -37.10 21.28
CA ALA A 138 1.59 -38.10 22.13
C ALA A 138 1.19 -37.93 23.61
N ASP A 139 1.24 -36.71 24.14
CA ASP A 139 0.86 -36.42 25.54
C ASP A 139 -0.61 -36.79 25.83
N LYS A 140 -1.49 -36.59 24.86
CA LYS A 140 -2.91 -36.97 24.96
C LYS A 140 -3.16 -38.48 24.84
N ALA A 141 -2.21 -39.25 24.32
CA ALA A 141 -2.28 -40.71 24.23
C ALA A 141 -1.77 -41.38 25.50
N GLU A 142 -0.85 -40.75 26.26
CA GLU A 142 -0.32 -41.29 27.52
C GLU A 142 -1.23 -41.04 28.75
N MET A 143 -2.19 -40.11 28.66
CA MET A 143 -3.21 -39.88 29.70
C MET A 143 -4.48 -40.75 29.60
N LYS A 144 -4.54 -41.73 28.68
CA LYS A 144 -5.66 -42.68 28.55
C LYS A 144 -5.26 -44.09 28.97
#